data_AF-F9ECH9-F1
#
_entry.id   AF-F9ECH9-F1
#
_cell.length_a   1.000
_cell.length_b   1.000
_cell.length_c   1.000
_cell.angle_alpha   90.00
_cell.angle_beta   90.00
_cell.angle_gamma   90.00
#
_symmetry.space_group_name_H-M   'P 1'
#
loop_
_entity.id
_entity.type
_entity.pdbx_description
1 polymer ?
#
loop_
_entity_poly.entity_id
_entity_poly.type
_entity_poly.pdbx_seq_one_letter_code
_entity_poly.pdbx_strand_id
1 'polypeptide(L)'
;MILMPWWLTLLNSVAGAGSAGIAAAAAARPELIAPPGTDPSARFYPTMYAARAVPFGLLVTAVCWLASAYPLTPFILAVAALAQFGDAVIGGLRRLPGMAAGAALAGVCHAVGAIVLF
;
A
#
# COMPACT_ATOMS: atom_id res chain seq x y z
N MET A 1 -17.98 -11.46 -16.72
CA MET A 1 -16.83 -11.03 -15.88
C MET A 1 -16.89 -9.52 -15.77
N ILE A 2 -17.08 -8.98 -14.57
CA ILE A 2 -17.10 -7.51 -14.36
C ILE A 2 -15.64 -7.05 -14.25
N LEU A 3 -15.03 -6.63 -15.36
CA LEU A 3 -13.67 -6.08 -15.30
C LEU A 3 -13.69 -4.77 -14.51
N MET A 4 -12.72 -4.58 -13.62
CA MET A 4 -12.54 -3.32 -12.91
C MET A 4 -12.31 -2.20 -13.96
N PRO A 5 -12.98 -1.03 -13.85
CA PRO A 5 -12.77 0.07 -14.78
C PRO A 5 -11.29 0.45 -14.85
N TRP A 6 -10.77 0.74 -16.05
CA TRP A 6 -9.34 0.98 -16.28
C TRP A 6 -8.73 2.05 -15.38
N TRP A 7 -9.48 3.11 -15.04
CA TRP A 7 -9.00 4.18 -14.18
C TRP A 7 -8.84 3.69 -12.73
N LEU A 8 -9.72 2.79 -12.27
CA LEU A 8 -9.63 2.19 -10.94
C LEU A 8 -8.50 1.17 -10.87
N THR A 9 -8.27 0.44 -11.97
CA THR A 9 -7.08 -0.41 -12.17
C THR A 9 -5.80 0.41 -12.05
N LEU A 10 -5.74 1.56 -12.72
CA LEU A 10 -4.59 2.46 -12.65
C LEU A 10 -4.38 3.00 -11.24
N LEU A 11 -5.43 3.50 -10.57
CA LEU A 11 -5.34 4.01 -9.20
C LEU A 11 -4.83 2.95 -8.21
N ASN A 12 -5.38 1.73 -8.27
CA ASN A 12 -4.93 0.62 -7.44
C ASN A 12 -3.47 0.23 -7.72
N SER A 13 -3.06 0.27 -8.99
CA SER A 13 -1.69 -0.03 -9.40
C SER A 13 -0.70 1.00 -8.88
N VAL A 14 -1.04 2.29 -9.00
CA VAL A 14 -0.24 3.40 -8.47
C VAL A 14 -0.17 3.34 -6.95
N ALA A 15 -1.28 3.06 -6.27
CA ALA A 15 -1.31 2.92 -4.81
C ALA A 15 -0.43 1.75 -4.33
N GLY A 16 -0.53 0.58 -4.97
CA GLY A 16 0.30 -0.59 -4.67
C GLY A 16 1.79 -0.33 -4.92
N ALA A 17 2.14 0.20 -6.10
CA ALA A 17 3.53 0.48 -6.47
C ALA A 17 4.14 1.60 -5.61
N GLY A 18 3.36 2.65 -5.33
CA GLY A 18 3.78 3.74 -4.46
C GLY A 18 4.03 3.29 -3.03
N SER A 19 3.16 2.44 -2.48
CA SER A 19 3.33 1.85 -1.13
C SER A 19 4.58 0.98 -1.06
N ALA A 20 4.81 0.13 -2.07
CA ALA A 20 6.03 -0.65 -2.18
C ALA A 20 7.28 0.24 -2.30
N GLY A 21 7.24 1.29 -3.13
CA GLY A 21 8.34 2.23 -3.29
C GLY A 21 8.69 2.97 -1.99
N ILE A 22 7.68 3.45 -1.26
CA ILE A 22 7.86 4.12 0.04
C ILE A 22 8.44 3.13 1.07
N ALA A 23 7.93 1.90 1.14
CA ALA A 23 8.45 0.88 2.06
C ALA A 23 9.91 0.53 1.76
N ALA A 24 10.26 0.37 0.47
CA ALA A 24 11.63 0.13 0.05
C ALA A 24 12.55 1.31 0.40
N ALA A 25 12.09 2.54 0.15
CA ALA A 25 12.84 3.75 0.48
C ALA A 25 13.03 3.90 2.00
N ALA A 26 12.01 3.59 2.82
CA ALA A 26 12.10 3.61 4.27
C ALA A 26 13.14 2.62 4.83
N ALA A 27 13.35 1.49 4.16
CA ALA A 27 14.37 0.52 4.55
C ALA A 27 15.78 0.90 4.04
N ALA A 28 15.90 1.37 2.80
CA ALA A 28 17.19 1.65 2.17
C ALA A 28 17.81 2.99 2.61
N ARG A 29 16.97 4.03 2.69
CA ARG A 29 17.34 5.42 2.99
C ARG A 29 16.29 6.08 3.89
N PRO A 30 16.24 5.69 5.19
CA PRO A 30 15.26 6.19 6.15
C PRO A 30 15.16 7.72 6.18
N GLU A 31 16.28 8.42 5.95
CA GLU A 31 16.39 9.88 5.90
C GLU A 31 15.45 10.57 4.89
N LEU A 32 14.92 9.83 3.90
CA LEU A 32 13.97 10.37 2.92
C LEU A 32 12.54 10.50 3.47
N ILE A 33 12.18 9.75 4.51
CA ILE A 33 10.78 9.58 4.94
C ILE A 33 10.61 9.67 6.45
N ALA A 34 11.63 9.32 7.22
CA ALA A 34 11.58 9.31 8.67
C ALA A 34 11.39 10.73 9.22
N PRO A 35 10.56 10.92 10.26
CA PRO A 35 10.44 12.20 10.94
C PRO A 35 11.78 12.68 11.51
N PRO A 36 11.99 14.00 11.64
CA PRO A 36 13.17 14.55 12.30
C PRO A 36 13.36 13.96 13.70
N GLY A 37 14.60 13.66 14.08
CA GLY A 37 14.93 13.05 15.37
C GLY A 37 14.77 11.52 15.44
N THR A 38 14.40 10.87 14.32
CA THR A 38 14.45 9.41 14.22
C THR A 38 15.89 8.94 14.04
N ASP A 39 16.32 7.94 14.82
CA ASP A 39 17.64 7.31 14.69
C ASP A 39 17.77 6.61 13.32
N PRO A 40 18.63 7.09 12.40
CA PRO A 40 18.77 6.50 11.06
C PRO A 40 19.44 5.12 11.07
N SER A 41 20.07 4.73 12.19
CA SER A 41 20.70 3.42 12.38
C SER A 41 19.70 2.34 12.81
N ALA A 42 18.51 2.73 13.30
CA ALA A 42 17.44 1.84 13.74
C ALA A 42 16.64 1.22 12.58
N ARG A 43 17.35 0.53 11.66
CA ARG A 43 16.78 0.00 10.40
C ARG A 43 16.08 -1.34 10.53
N PHE A 44 16.21 -2.03 11.67
CA PHE A 44 15.70 -3.40 11.84
C PHE A 44 14.18 -3.51 11.55
N TYR A 45 13.36 -2.73 12.24
CA TYR A 45 11.90 -2.77 12.05
C TYR A 45 11.43 -2.22 10.70
N PRO A 46 11.94 -1.09 10.17
CA PRO A 46 11.62 -0.64 8.82
C PRO A 46 11.95 -1.68 7.75
N THR A 47 13.10 -2.36 7.88
CA THR A 47 13.50 -3.42 6.93
C THR A 47 12.58 -4.63 7.04
N MET A 48 12.22 -5.06 8.25
CA MET A 48 11.24 -6.13 8.46
C MET A 48 9.86 -5.77 7.88
N TYR A 49 9.42 -4.53 8.06
CA TYR A 49 8.17 -4.05 7.48
C TYR A 49 8.23 -4.04 5.94
N ALA A 50 9.33 -3.56 5.37
CA ALA A 50 9.52 -3.53 3.92
C ALA A 50 9.53 -4.93 3.30
N ALA A 51 10.10 -5.93 3.98
CA ALA A 51 10.13 -7.31 3.49
C ALA A 51 8.74 -7.91 3.22
N ARG A 52 7.70 -7.44 3.93
CA ARG A 52 6.30 -7.82 3.66
C ARG A 52 5.57 -6.80 2.76
N ALA A 53 5.78 -5.51 2.98
CA ALA A 53 5.04 -4.46 2.29
C ALA A 53 5.44 -4.34 0.82
N VAL A 54 6.72 -4.52 0.49
CA VAL A 54 7.21 -4.42 -0.89
C VAL A 54 6.64 -5.53 -1.76
N PRO A 55 6.77 -6.84 -1.43
CA PRO A 55 6.18 -7.89 -2.26
C PRO A 55 4.66 -7.76 -2.36
N PHE A 56 3.98 -7.37 -1.27
CA PHE A 56 2.53 -7.25 -1.27
C PHE A 56 2.03 -6.07 -2.13
N GLY A 57 2.67 -4.91 -2.05
CA GLY A 57 2.35 -3.77 -2.93
C GLY A 57 2.61 -4.09 -4.41
N LEU A 58 3.69 -4.81 -4.72
CA LEU A 58 3.97 -5.29 -6.08
C LEU A 58 2.94 -6.32 -6.56
N LEU A 59 2.49 -7.22 -5.67
CA LEU A 59 1.42 -8.17 -5.98
C LEU A 59 0.14 -7.43 -6.35
N VAL A 60 -0.28 -6.44 -5.56
CA VAL A 60 -1.44 -5.58 -5.85
C VAL A 60 -1.31 -4.96 -7.24
N THR A 61 -0.16 -4.35 -7.55
CA THR A 61 0.10 -3.77 -8.87
C THR A 61 -0.02 -4.81 -9.99
N ALA A 62 0.51 -6.01 -9.81
CA ALA A 62 0.47 -7.05 -10.84
C ALA A 62 -0.95 -7.59 -11.08
N VAL A 63 -1.68 -7.95 -10.01
CA VAL A 63 -3.00 -8.60 -10.16
C VAL A 63 -4.07 -7.68 -10.75
N CYS A 64 -3.88 -6.36 -10.64
CA CYS A 64 -4.76 -5.39 -11.30
C CYS A 64 -4.77 -5.53 -12.83
N TRP A 65 -3.69 -6.03 -13.44
CA TRP A 65 -3.59 -6.16 -14.91
C TRP A 65 -3.66 -7.61 -15.42
N LEU A 66 -3.66 -8.59 -14.52
CA LEU A 66 -3.70 -10.01 -14.87
C LEU A 66 -5.14 -10.53 -14.89
N ALA A 67 -5.73 -10.65 -16.07
CA ALA A 67 -7.10 -11.15 -16.24
C ALA A 67 -7.31 -12.56 -15.62
N SER A 68 -6.29 -13.41 -15.64
CA SER A 68 -6.33 -14.74 -15.01
C SER A 68 -6.37 -14.70 -13.47
N ALA A 69 -5.90 -13.61 -12.85
CA ALA A 69 -5.89 -13.46 -11.39
C ALA A 69 -7.21 -12.93 -10.83
N TYR A 70 -8.17 -12.56 -11.70
CA TYR A 70 -9.42 -11.92 -11.35
C TYR A 70 -10.19 -12.56 -10.17
N PRO A 71 -10.32 -13.90 -10.04
CA PRO A 71 -11.02 -14.50 -8.91
C PRO A 71 -10.39 -14.19 -7.53
N LEU A 72 -9.10 -13.87 -7.50
CA LEU A 72 -8.35 -13.55 -6.27
C LEU A 72 -8.17 -12.05 -6.05
N THR A 73 -8.25 -11.25 -7.12
CA THR A 73 -8.09 -9.79 -7.06
C THR A 73 -8.96 -9.11 -6.00
N PRO A 74 -10.28 -9.37 -5.85
CA PRO A 74 -11.08 -8.70 -4.82
C PRO A 74 -10.58 -8.98 -3.41
N PHE A 75 -10.16 -10.21 -3.12
CA PHE A 75 -9.60 -10.58 -1.81
C PHE A 75 -8.25 -9.90 -1.55
N ILE A 76 -7.37 -9.89 -2.54
CA ILE A 76 -6.06 -9.21 -2.44
C ILE A 76 -6.24 -7.71 -2.18
N LEU A 77 -7.17 -7.07 -2.89
CA LEU A 77 -7.50 -5.66 -2.70
C LEU A 77 -8.14 -5.40 -1.33
N ALA A 78 -8.99 -6.30 -0.82
CA ALA A 78 -9.55 -6.17 0.52
C ALA A 78 -8.45 -6.23 1.61
N VAL A 79 -7.49 -7.15 1.49
CA VAL A 79 -6.35 -7.22 2.41
C VAL A 79 -5.46 -5.98 2.29
N ALA A 80 -5.24 -5.47 1.08
CA ALA A 80 -4.51 -4.23 0.84
C ALA A 80 -5.19 -3.03 1.50
N ALA A 81 -6.52 -2.94 1.39
CA ALA A 81 -7.30 -1.90 2.05
C ALA A 81 -7.11 -1.94 3.57
N LEU A 82 -7.20 -3.13 4.18
CA LEU A 82 -7.01 -3.31 5.62
C LEU A 82 -5.61 -2.91 6.08
N ALA A 83 -4.57 -3.30 5.34
CA ALA A 83 -3.20 -2.91 5.62
C ALA A 83 -3.03 -1.39 5.61
N GLN A 84 -3.56 -0.73 4.57
CA GLN A 84 -3.46 0.72 4.43
C GLN A 84 -4.28 1.50 5.45
N PHE A 85 -5.46 1.00 5.86
CA PHE A 85 -6.17 1.61 6.98
C PHE A 85 -5.44 1.43 8.31
N GLY A 86 -4.77 0.29 8.52
CA GLY A 86 -3.87 0.10 9.66
C GLY A 86 -2.75 1.14 9.69
N ASP A 87 -2.09 1.36 8.56
CA ASP A 87 -1.07 2.40 8.42
C ASP A 87 -1.64 3.81 8.62
N ALA A 88 -2.86 4.07 8.14
CA ALA A 88 -3.54 5.35 8.35
C ALA A 88 -3.79 5.63 9.84
N VAL A 89 -4.27 4.62 10.58
CA VAL A 89 -4.49 4.71 12.03
C VAL A 89 -3.17 4.96 12.76
N ILE A 90 -2.12 4.20 12.44
CA ILE A 90 -0.79 4.38 13.04
C ILE A 90 -0.28 5.80 12.74
N GLY A 91 -0.36 6.25 11.49
CA GLY A 91 0.03 7.61 11.08
C GLY A 91 -0.71 8.69 11.88
N GLY A 92 -2.02 8.52 12.08
CA GLY A 92 -2.84 9.43 12.90
C GLY A 92 -2.39 9.45 14.37
N LEU A 93 -2.23 8.27 14.98
CA LEU A 93 -1.77 8.14 16.38
C LEU A 93 -0.36 8.72 16.59
N ARG A 94 0.50 8.62 15.57
CA ARG A 94 1.88 9.14 15.59
C ARG A 94 2.00 10.58 15.07
N ARG A 95 0.87 11.23 14.74
CA ARG A 95 0.81 12.61 14.22
C ARG A 95 1.68 12.82 12.97
N LEU A 96 1.66 11.83 12.08
CA LEU A 96 2.32 11.85 10.77
C LEU A 96 1.26 12.04 9.67
N PRO A 97 0.81 13.29 9.40
CA PRO A 97 -0.34 13.53 8.54
C PRO A 97 -0.14 13.04 7.11
N GLY A 98 1.08 13.11 6.57
CA GLY A 98 1.40 12.59 5.23
C GLY A 98 1.22 11.07 5.12
N MET A 99 1.69 10.32 6.11
CA MET A 99 1.46 8.87 6.20
C MET A 99 -0.02 8.55 6.34
N ALA A 100 -0.70 9.23 7.26
CA ALA A 100 -2.12 8.98 7.54
C ALA A 100 -2.99 9.21 6.29
N ALA A 101 -2.82 10.35 5.63
CA ALA A 101 -3.60 10.71 4.44
C ALA A 101 -3.25 9.82 3.24
N GLY A 102 -1.96 9.59 2.97
CA GLY A 102 -1.54 8.74 1.86
C GLY A 102 -2.04 7.30 1.99
N ALA A 103 -1.92 6.73 3.19
CA ALA A 103 -2.41 5.39 3.46
C ALA A 103 -3.95 5.33 3.42
N ALA A 104 -4.67 6.31 3.96
CA ALA A 104 -6.13 6.35 3.86
C ALA A 104 -6.62 6.41 2.40
N LEU A 105 -6.00 7.24 1.55
CA LEU A 105 -6.32 7.33 0.13
C LEU A 105 -6.08 6.01 -0.60
N ALA A 106 -4.91 5.38 -0.38
CA ALA A 106 -4.61 4.06 -0.94
C ALA A 106 -5.62 3.01 -0.48
N GLY A 107 -5.96 3.01 0.82
CA GLY A 107 -6.96 2.10 1.40
C GLY A 107 -8.34 2.24 0.77
N VAL A 108 -8.79 3.48 0.51
CA VAL A 108 -10.05 3.73 -0.21
C VAL A 108 -10.00 3.21 -1.64
N CYS A 109 -8.90 3.44 -2.38
CA CYS A 109 -8.77 2.91 -3.74
C CYS A 109 -8.89 1.37 -3.76
N HIS A 110 -8.22 0.70 -2.83
CA HIS A 110 -8.28 -0.75 -2.68
C HIS A 110 -9.66 -1.26 -2.26
N ALA A 111 -10.31 -0.60 -1.30
CA ALA A 111 -11.66 -0.97 -0.85
C ALA A 111 -12.69 -0.83 -1.97
N VAL A 112 -12.68 0.29 -2.70
CA VAL A 112 -13.58 0.50 -3.85
C VAL A 112 -13.29 -0.53 -4.95
N GLY A 113 -12.01 -0.80 -5.24
CA GLY A 113 -11.62 -1.85 -6.18
C GLY A 113 -12.13 -3.23 -5.79
N ALA A 114 -12.00 -3.60 -4.51
CA ALA A 114 -12.52 -4.86 -4.00
C ALA A 114 -14.06 -4.94 -4.16
N ILE A 115 -14.78 -3.89 -3.75
CA ILE A 115 -16.25 -3.84 -3.81
C ILE A 115 -16.78 -3.94 -5.25
N VAL A 116 -16.13 -3.29 -6.22
CA VAL A 116 -16.52 -3.36 -7.64
C VAL A 116 -16.33 -4.76 -8.24
N LEU A 117 -15.43 -5.54 -7.66
CA LEU A 117 -15.07 -6.88 -8.12
C LEU A 117 -15.80 -8.02 -7.39
N PHE A 118 -16.52 -7.71 -6.30
CA PHE A 118 -17.45 -8.63 -5.63
C PHE A 118 -18.81 -8.61 -6.33
#